data_AF-G2XSH7-F1
#
_entry.id   AF-G2XSH7-F1
#
_cell.length_a   1.000
_cell.length_b   1.000
_cell.length_c   1.000
_cell.angle_alpha   90.00
_cell.angle_beta   90.00
_cell.angle_gamma   90.00
#
_symmetry.space_group_name_H-M   'P 1'
#
loop_
_entity.id
_entity.type
_entity.pdbx_description
1 polymer ?
#
loop_
_entity_poly.entity_id
_entity_poly.type
_entity_poly.pdbx_seq_one_letter_code
_entity_poly.pdbx_strand_id
1 'polypeptide(L)'
;MSIGQGAADACMDILNKCKGRKFLSMITYPVSFPPPKRFVLPKVVYTFVPWIISNQIKKRIRGIDNKFVEGSTVATNSVGRAIFVDFLSDALEKGVFVAAPEAMVVGNGLESIEKGLEMQRKGVSARKVVISLS
;
A
#
# COMPACT_ATOMS: atom_id res chain seq x y z
N MET A 1 -5.10 -10.13 6.06
CA MET A 1 -4.06 -9.31 5.40
C MET A 1 -3.42 -8.45 6.47
N SER A 2 -2.09 -8.31 6.51
CA SER A 2 -1.37 -7.47 7.47
C SER A 2 -0.71 -6.27 6.80
N ILE A 3 -0.91 -5.08 7.37
CA ILE A 3 -0.37 -3.80 6.92
C ILE A 3 0.21 -3.06 8.14
N GLY A 4 1.44 -2.56 8.02
CA GLY A 4 2.12 -1.82 9.08
C GLY A 4 3.11 -2.66 9.89
N GLN A 5 3.96 -1.96 10.66
CA GLN A 5 5.01 -2.58 11.46
C GLN A 5 4.41 -3.43 12.59
N GLY A 6 4.89 -4.67 12.75
CA GLY A 6 4.38 -5.62 13.75
C GLY A 6 3.03 -6.27 13.42
N ALA A 7 2.31 -5.79 12.40
CA ALA A 7 0.98 -6.31 12.05
C ALA A 7 1.00 -7.78 11.63
N ALA A 8 2.07 -8.23 10.95
CA ALA A 8 2.20 -9.63 10.53
C ALA A 8 2.23 -10.59 11.72
N ASP A 9 2.98 -10.26 12.77
CA ASP A 9 3.09 -11.09 13.97
C ASP A 9 1.77 -11.13 14.74
N ALA A 10 1.12 -9.97 14.91
CA ALA A 10 -0.20 -9.89 15.55
C ALA A 10 -1.26 -10.71 14.79
N CYS A 11 -1.29 -10.61 13.44
CA CYS A 11 -2.19 -11.41 12.62
C CYS A 11 -1.88 -12.91 12.71
N MET A 12 -0.60 -13.30 12.77
CA MET A 12 -0.19 -14.70 12.97
C MET A 12 -0.67 -15.26 14.31
N ASP A 13 -0.62 -14.47 15.38
CA ASP A 13 -1.09 -14.89 16.71
C ASP A 13 -2.62 -15.06 16.74
N ILE A 14 -3.37 -14.20 16.05
CA ILE A 14 -4.82 -14.34 15.88
C ILE A 14 -5.14 -15.60 15.07
N LEU A 15 -4.51 -15.76 13.90
CA LEU A 15 -4.72 -16.92 13.03
C LEU A 15 -4.39 -18.24 13.72
N ASN A 16 -3.42 -18.26 14.63
CA ASN A 16 -3.07 -19.46 15.39
C ASN A 16 -4.23 -19.98 16.26
N LYS A 17 -5.14 -19.10 16.69
CA LYS A 17 -6.33 -19.45 17.47
C LYS A 17 -7.52 -19.90 16.59
N CYS A 18 -7.42 -19.75 15.27
CA CYS A 18 -8.47 -20.13 14.33
C CYS A 18 -8.35 -21.61 13.90
N LYS A 19 -9.48 -22.22 13.55
CA LYS A 19 -9.56 -23.57 12.95
C LYS A 19 -9.60 -23.47 11.42
N GLY A 20 -9.16 -24.52 10.72
CA GLY A 20 -9.23 -24.61 9.25
C GLY A 20 -7.96 -24.15 8.54
N ARG A 21 -8.08 -23.81 7.25
CA ARG A 21 -6.96 -23.35 6.41
C ARG A 21 -6.54 -21.94 6.84
N LYS A 22 -5.28 -21.79 7.23
CA LYS A 22 -4.72 -20.52 7.73
C LYS A 22 -3.75 -19.95 6.69
N PHE A 23 -4.02 -18.73 6.23
CA PHE A 23 -3.21 -18.02 5.24
C PHE A 23 -3.10 -16.54 5.57
N LEU A 24 -1.90 -15.96 5.49
CA LEU A 24 -1.63 -14.54 5.72
C LEU A 24 -0.98 -13.87 4.50
N SER A 25 -1.70 -12.93 3.88
CA SER A 25 -1.12 -11.97 2.92
C SER A 25 -0.48 -10.80 3.64
N MET A 26 0.76 -10.47 3.27
CA MET A 26 1.57 -9.45 3.92
C MET A 26 1.99 -8.37 2.91
N ILE A 27 1.77 -7.10 3.22
CA ILE A 27 2.21 -5.97 2.38
C ILE A 27 3.21 -5.04 3.09
N THR A 28 3.75 -5.49 4.23
CA THR A 28 4.79 -4.76 4.97
C THR A 28 5.87 -5.73 5.39
N TYR A 29 7.12 -5.34 5.14
CA TYR A 29 8.33 -6.04 5.58
C TYR A 29 8.93 -5.32 6.80
N PRO A 30 9.76 -6.01 7.61
CA PRO A 30 10.39 -5.45 8.80
C PRO A 30 11.51 -4.47 8.42
N VAL A 31 11.16 -3.24 8.06
CA VAL A 31 12.14 -2.14 7.99
C VAL A 31 12.10 -1.30 9.24
N SER A 32 13.28 -0.89 9.68
CA SER A 32 13.44 0.19 10.64
C SER A 32 12.97 1.50 10.00
N PHE A 33 12.00 2.15 10.64
CA PHE A 33 11.61 3.53 10.36
C PHE A 33 11.97 4.41 11.57
N PRO A 34 12.70 5.53 11.37
CA PRO A 34 13.29 6.00 10.12
C PRO A 34 14.43 5.09 9.61
N PRO A 35 14.70 5.08 8.29
CA PRO A 35 15.78 4.27 7.73
C PRO A 35 17.14 4.69 8.33
N PRO A 36 18.05 3.73 8.59
CA PRO A 36 19.35 4.04 9.14
C PRO A 36 20.14 4.95 8.20
N LYS A 37 20.76 6.02 8.71
CA LYS A 37 21.56 6.97 7.89
C LYS A 37 22.99 6.50 7.61
N ARG A 38 23.49 5.53 8.37
CA ARG A 38 24.83 4.95 8.26
C ARG A 38 24.75 3.43 8.40
N PHE A 39 25.63 2.73 7.70
CA PHE A 39 25.67 1.27 7.66
C PHE A 39 24.32 0.67 7.26
N VAL A 40 23.71 1.24 6.20
CA VAL A 40 22.34 0.91 5.74
C VAL A 40 22.21 -0.59 5.50
N LEU A 41 23.05 -1.12 4.61
CA LEU A 41 22.99 -2.51 4.16
C LEU A 41 23.13 -3.51 5.32
N PRO A 42 24.19 -3.49 6.16
CA PRO A 42 24.33 -4.47 7.24
C PRO A 42 23.21 -4.36 8.28
N LYS A 43 22.69 -3.15 8.56
CA LYS A 43 21.55 -2.98 9.48
C LYS A 43 20.26 -3.55 8.90
N VAL A 44 19.99 -3.32 7.62
CA VAL A 44 18.83 -3.90 6.92
C VAL A 44 18.92 -5.41 6.92
N VAL A 45 20.08 -5.99 6.59
CA VAL A 45 20.30 -7.44 6.61
C VAL A 45 20.07 -8.01 8.01
N TYR A 46 20.65 -7.37 9.05
CA TYR A 46 20.48 -7.77 10.45
C TYR A 46 19.03 -7.76 10.91
N THR A 47 18.19 -6.85 10.40
CA THR A 47 16.76 -6.81 10.74
C THR A 47 15.93 -7.80 9.91
N PHE A 48 16.18 -7.88 8.60
CA PHE A 48 15.34 -8.66 7.70
C PHE A 48 15.57 -10.16 7.81
N VAL A 49 16.83 -10.61 7.82
CA VAL A 49 17.15 -12.04 7.72
C VAL A 49 16.59 -12.82 8.92
N PRO A 50 16.80 -12.39 10.19
CA PRO A 50 16.22 -13.08 11.34
C PRO A 50 14.69 -13.12 11.29
N TRP A 51 14.05 -12.06 10.79
CA TRP A 51 12.60 -12.03 10.66
C TRP A 51 12.10 -12.98 9.58
N ILE A 52 12.76 -13.06 8.41
CA ILE A 52 12.40 -14.04 7.37
C ILE A 52 12.49 -15.45 7.94
N ILE A 53 13.58 -15.77 8.64
CA ILE A 53 13.79 -17.07 9.28
C ILE A 53 12.69 -17.34 10.32
N SER A 54 12.44 -16.38 11.21
CA SER A 54 11.39 -16.47 12.22
C SER A 54 10.02 -16.72 11.58
N ASN A 55 9.71 -16.02 10.49
CA ASN A 55 8.44 -16.15 9.78
C ASN A 55 8.30 -17.53 9.10
N GLN A 56 9.38 -18.08 8.54
CA GLN A 56 9.38 -19.44 7.99
C GLN A 56 9.18 -20.50 9.08
N ILE A 57 9.83 -20.32 10.23
CA ILE A 57 9.67 -21.21 11.39
C ILE A 57 8.23 -21.14 11.91
N LYS A 58 7.69 -19.93 12.13
CA LYS A 58 6.30 -19.72 12.58
C LYS A 58 5.30 -20.33 11.59
N LYS A 59 5.51 -20.16 10.29
CA LYS A 59 4.71 -20.79 9.23
C LYS A 59 4.64 -22.29 9.41
N ARG A 60 5.78 -22.94 9.63
CA ARG A 60 5.88 -24.40 9.79
C ARG A 60 5.27 -24.88 11.11
N ILE A 61 5.60 -24.23 12.23
CA ILE A 61 5.14 -24.64 13.57
C ILE A 61 3.64 -24.40 13.75
N ARG A 62 3.12 -23.26 13.28
CA ARG A 62 1.72 -22.86 13.50
C ARG A 62 0.77 -23.35 12.40
N GLY A 63 1.32 -23.94 11.33
CA GLY A 63 0.55 -24.35 10.15
C GLY A 63 -0.18 -23.18 9.50
N ILE A 64 0.48 -22.01 9.43
CA ILE A 64 -0.08 -20.79 8.82
C ILE A 64 0.75 -20.46 7.59
N ASP A 65 0.18 -20.66 6.41
CA ASP A 65 0.85 -20.26 5.18
C ASP A 65 0.86 -18.73 5.06
N ASN A 66 1.86 -18.17 4.38
CA ASN A 66 1.97 -16.74 4.17
C ASN A 66 2.65 -16.41 2.85
N LYS A 67 2.25 -15.28 2.27
CA LYS A 67 2.89 -14.69 1.09
C LYS A 67 2.98 -13.18 1.20
N PHE A 68 4.06 -12.65 0.66
CA PHE A 68 4.23 -11.22 0.47
C PHE A 68 3.53 -10.78 -0.82
N VAL A 69 2.80 -9.69 -0.77
CA VAL A 69 2.17 -9.05 -1.92
C VAL A 69 3.01 -7.82 -2.27
N GLU A 70 3.74 -7.92 -3.38
CA GLU A 70 4.54 -6.84 -3.90
C GLU A 70 3.66 -5.89 -4.74
N GLY A 71 3.33 -4.73 -4.17
CA GLY A 71 2.42 -3.77 -4.80
C GLY A 71 2.91 -3.21 -6.15
N SER A 72 4.22 -3.11 -6.36
CA SER A 72 4.82 -2.63 -7.62
C SER A 72 4.49 -3.52 -8.82
N THR A 73 4.17 -4.79 -8.60
CA THR A 73 3.85 -5.72 -9.70
C THR A 73 2.60 -5.31 -10.47
N VAL A 74 1.72 -4.48 -9.90
CA VAL A 74 0.53 -3.95 -10.59
C VAL A 74 0.90 -3.16 -11.85
N ALA A 75 2.09 -2.56 -11.89
CA ALA A 75 2.57 -1.82 -13.07
C ALA A 75 2.96 -2.74 -14.24
N THR A 76 3.27 -4.01 -13.98
CA THR A 76 3.82 -4.94 -14.99
C THR A 76 2.98 -6.19 -15.21
N ASN A 77 2.03 -6.48 -14.32
CA ASN A 77 1.10 -7.60 -14.45
C ASN A 77 -0.24 -7.17 -15.08
N SER A 78 -1.12 -8.14 -15.33
CA SER A 78 -2.42 -7.91 -15.96
C SER A 78 -3.44 -7.17 -15.08
N VAL A 79 -3.23 -7.11 -13.76
CA VAL A 79 -4.18 -6.50 -12.83
C VAL A 79 -4.29 -4.99 -13.04
N GLY A 80 -3.16 -4.32 -13.30
CA GLY A 80 -3.16 -2.88 -13.55
C GLY A 80 -4.04 -2.50 -14.74
N ARG A 81 -3.90 -3.23 -15.85
CA ARG A 81 -4.74 -3.02 -17.05
C ARG A 81 -6.21 -3.34 -16.76
N ALA A 82 -6.48 -4.49 -16.15
CA ALA A 82 -7.85 -4.91 -15.84
C ALA A 82 -8.61 -3.87 -14.99
N ILE A 83 -7.92 -3.21 -14.04
CA ILE A 83 -8.52 -2.18 -13.19
C ILE A 83 -8.60 -0.83 -13.92
N PHE A 84 -7.47 -0.28 -14.36
CA PHE A 84 -7.41 1.14 -14.76
C PHE A 84 -7.78 1.40 -16.22
N VAL A 85 -7.74 0.38 -17.07
CA VAL A 85 -8.07 0.51 -18.51
C VAL A 85 -9.40 -0.18 -18.81
N ASP A 86 -9.52 -1.45 -18.45
CA ASP A 86 -10.64 -2.27 -18.91
C ASP A 86 -11.91 -2.06 -18.04
N PHE A 87 -11.76 -1.72 -16.75
CA PHE A 87 -12.88 -1.49 -15.83
C PHE A 87 -13.15 -0.01 -15.55
N LEU A 88 -12.16 0.74 -15.06
CA LEU A 88 -12.39 2.06 -14.44
C LEU A 88 -12.92 3.09 -15.45
N SER A 89 -12.42 3.10 -16.68
CA SER A 89 -12.88 4.03 -17.72
C SER A 89 -14.38 3.89 -18.01
N ASP A 90 -14.84 2.66 -18.27
CA ASP A 90 -16.25 2.36 -18.51
C ASP A 90 -17.12 2.60 -17.26
N ALA A 91 -16.61 2.24 -16.08
CA ALA A 91 -17.33 2.42 -14.82
C ALA A 91 -17.53 3.91 -14.46
N LEU A 92 -16.56 4.78 -14.79
CA LEU A 92 -16.68 6.23 -14.64
C LEU A 92 -17.68 6.82 -15.63
N GLU A 93 -17.63 6.42 -16.90
CA GLU A 93 -18.56 6.88 -17.94
C GLU A 93 -20.01 6.51 -17.62
N LYS A 94 -20.22 5.28 -17.14
CA LYS A 94 -21.55 4.79 -16.71
C LYS A 94 -21.98 5.29 -15.34
N GLY A 95 -21.11 5.98 -14.60
CA GLY A 95 -21.39 6.45 -13.23
C GLY A 95 -21.54 5.35 -12.18
N VAL A 96 -21.17 4.10 -12.50
CA VAL A 96 -21.15 2.97 -11.53
C VAL A 96 -19.98 3.13 -10.55
N PHE A 97 -18.91 3.77 -11.01
CA PHE A 97 -17.83 4.24 -10.16
C PHE A 97 -17.87 5.77 -10.11
N VAL A 98 -18.01 6.34 -8.91
CA VAL A 98 -18.02 7.79 -8.70
C VAL A 98 -16.66 8.22 -8.15
N ALA A 99 -15.98 9.10 -8.88
CA ALA A 99 -14.72 9.68 -8.42
C ALA A 99 -14.99 10.53 -7.16
N ALA A 100 -14.39 10.12 -6.04
CA ALA A 100 -14.50 10.81 -4.76
C ALA A 100 -13.12 10.95 -4.11
N PRO A 101 -12.88 12.01 -3.33
CA PRO A 101 -13.78 13.13 -3.08
C PRO A 101 -13.96 14.08 -4.28
N GLU A 102 -14.97 14.96 -4.23
CA GLU A 102 -15.26 15.95 -5.29
C GLU A 102 -14.01 16.78 -5.65
N ALA A 103 -13.79 16.97 -6.95
CA ALA A 103 -12.66 17.75 -7.44
C ALA A 103 -12.82 19.25 -7.13
N MET A 104 -11.76 19.86 -6.64
CA MET A 104 -11.59 21.30 -6.51
C MET A 104 -10.47 21.72 -7.46
N VAL A 105 -10.86 22.25 -8.62
CA VAL A 105 -9.89 22.74 -9.61
C VAL A 105 -9.35 24.10 -9.15
N VAL A 106 -8.05 24.17 -8.87
CA VAL A 106 -7.40 25.36 -8.28
C VAL A 106 -6.61 26.21 -9.27
N GLY A 107 -6.47 25.73 -10.51
CA GLY A 107 -5.80 26.44 -11.59
C GLY A 107 -5.65 25.57 -12.84
N ASN A 108 -5.09 26.19 -13.88
CA ASN A 108 -4.68 25.56 -15.12
C ASN A 108 -3.15 25.69 -15.26
N GLY A 109 -2.50 24.72 -15.90
CA GLY A 109 -1.07 24.73 -16.18
C GLY A 109 -0.18 24.39 -14.98
N LEU A 110 1.09 24.10 -15.26
CA LEU A 110 2.06 23.68 -14.25
C LEU A 110 2.46 24.83 -13.29
N GLU A 111 2.28 26.08 -13.71
CA GLU A 111 2.43 27.28 -12.89
C GLU A 111 1.49 27.28 -11.67
N SER A 112 0.39 26.53 -11.72
CA SER A 112 -0.57 26.41 -10.62
C SER A 112 -0.15 25.38 -9.54
N ILE A 113 0.98 24.67 -9.70
CA ILE A 113 1.42 23.63 -8.75
C ILE A 113 1.65 24.19 -7.35
N GLU A 114 2.37 25.31 -7.23
CA GLU A 114 2.69 25.88 -5.93
C GLU A 114 1.41 26.27 -5.16
N LYS A 115 0.50 26.96 -5.84
CA LYS A 115 -0.82 27.32 -5.34
C LYS A 115 -1.62 26.08 -4.90
N GLY A 116 -1.62 25.01 -5.70
CA GLY A 116 -2.33 23.78 -5.37
C GLY A 116 -1.77 23.07 -4.15
N LEU A 117 -0.45 23.03 -4.00
CA LEU A 117 0.20 22.47 -2.81
C LEU A 117 -0.09 23.31 -1.56
N GLU A 118 -0.10 24.64 -1.67
CA GLU A 118 -0.46 25.52 -0.57
C GLU A 118 -1.92 25.32 -0.13
N MET A 119 -2.85 25.26 -1.08
CA MET A 119 -4.27 24.95 -0.81
C MET A 119 -4.43 23.62 -0.09
N GLN A 120 -3.76 22.56 -0.57
CA GLN A 120 -3.81 21.24 0.08
C GLN A 120 -3.28 21.30 1.53
N ARG A 121 -2.21 22.06 1.79
CA ARG A 121 -1.62 22.22 3.13
C ARG A 121 -2.55 22.95 4.11
N LYS A 122 -3.35 23.91 3.63
CA LYS A 122 -4.36 24.61 4.43
C LYS A 122 -5.54 23.72 4.84
N GLY A 123 -5.69 22.57 4.17
CA GLY A 123 -6.83 21.66 4.35
C GLY A 123 -8.00 22.04 3.44
N VAL A 124 -8.66 21.03 2.88
CA VAL A 124 -9.63 21.20 1.76
C VAL A 124 -10.98 20.52 2.00
N SER A 125 -11.29 20.20 3.27
CA SER A 125 -12.57 19.62 3.71
C SER A 125 -13.15 18.55 2.78
N ALA A 126 -12.49 17.38 2.72
CA ALA A 126 -12.93 16.24 1.90
C ALA A 126 -13.19 16.59 0.42
N ARG A 127 -12.34 17.44 -0.18
CA ARG A 127 -12.27 17.68 -1.62
C ARG A 127 -10.88 17.33 -2.16
N LYS A 128 -10.79 16.95 -3.43
CA LYS A 128 -9.54 16.65 -4.10
C LYS A 128 -9.02 17.89 -4.81
N VAL A 129 -7.85 18.42 -4.42
CA VAL A 129 -7.19 19.48 -5.20
C VAL A 129 -6.76 18.93 -6.56
N VAL A 130 -7.17 19.59 -7.63
CA VAL A 130 -6.87 19.23 -9.02
C VAL A 130 -6.33 20.46 -9.76
N ILE A 131 -5.35 20.24 -10.62
CA ILE A 131 -4.84 21.24 -11.57
C ILE A 131 -5.18 20.72 -12.96
N SER A 132 -5.84 21.55 -13.77
CA SER A 132 -6.12 21.20 -15.16
C SER A 132 -4.89 21.48 -16.03
N LEU A 133 -4.68 20.68 -17.08
CA LEU A 133 -3.63 20.91 -18.10
C LEU A 133 -4.23 21.19 -19.49
N SER A 134 -5.54 21.46 -19.53
CA SER A 134 -6.35 21.65 -20.74
C SER A 134 -6.20 23.03 -21.36
#